data_AF-A0A1V5FSD3-F1
#
_entry.id   AF-A0A1V5FSD3-F1
#
_cell.length_a   1.000
_cell.length_b   1.000
_cell.length_c   1.000
_cell.angle_alpha   90.00
_cell.angle_beta   90.00
_cell.angle_gamma   90.00
#
_symmetry.space_group_name_H-M   'P 1'
#
loop_
_entity.id
_entity.type
_entity.pdbx_description
1 polymer ?
#
loop_
_entity_poly.entity_id
_entity_poly.type
_entity_poly.pdbx_seq_one_letter_code
_entity_poly.pdbx_strand_id
1 'polypeptide(L)'
;MPFFVRRNGPPASREAKKMPDDAKAMPRKAPIQAALDLGFLKRVFWADAAMTAGVALFAAVYIALSWAAHYLAVGLWMLANALILARLLLSATAQPPRKRSIAALAACKIAWLAALFVYCLRMQPPPGAIVAGLLTIFAVLLLKVLGRAYMAKGLGE
;
A
#
# COMPACT_ATOMS: atom_id res chain seq x y z
N MET A 1 11.22 0.51 85.60
CA MET A 1 11.27 1.11 84.25
C MET A 1 12.16 0.23 83.35
N PRO A 2 11.89 0.09 82.04
CA PRO A 2 10.86 -0.74 81.42
C PRO A 2 11.44 -2.02 80.75
N PHE A 3 10.56 -3.01 80.63
CA PHE A 3 10.68 -4.19 79.76
C PHE A 3 10.76 -3.76 78.29
N PHE A 4 11.75 -4.24 77.53
CA PHE A 4 11.68 -4.28 76.07
C PHE A 4 11.77 -5.73 75.59
N VAL A 5 10.61 -6.23 75.19
CA VAL A 5 10.39 -7.54 74.59
C VAL A 5 11.00 -7.54 73.19
N ARG A 6 11.99 -8.42 72.98
CA ARG A 6 12.59 -8.73 71.68
C ARG A 6 11.54 -9.40 70.80
N ARG A 7 10.97 -8.68 69.82
CA ARG A 7 10.11 -9.28 68.79
C ARG A 7 10.99 -9.99 67.75
N ASN A 8 11.04 -11.31 67.83
CA ASN A 8 11.46 -12.17 66.72
C ASN A 8 10.33 -12.21 65.68
N GLY A 9 10.42 -11.34 64.68
CA GLY A 9 9.62 -11.47 63.46
C GLY A 9 10.28 -12.49 62.54
N PRO A 10 9.60 -13.58 62.15
CA PRO A 10 10.12 -14.53 61.17
C PRO A 10 10.42 -13.81 59.84
N PRO A 11 11.45 -14.26 59.09
CA PRO A 11 11.70 -13.72 57.77
C PRO A 11 10.46 -13.97 56.93
N ALA A 12 9.80 -12.90 56.50
CA ALA A 12 8.80 -12.97 55.46
C ALA A 12 9.54 -13.42 54.20
N SER A 13 9.59 -14.74 54.01
CA SER A 13 9.71 -15.39 52.72
C SER A 13 8.61 -14.81 51.85
N ARG A 14 8.92 -13.67 51.23
CA ARG A 14 8.25 -13.24 50.01
C ARG A 14 8.54 -14.35 49.02
N GLU A 15 7.61 -15.28 48.99
CA GLU A 15 7.25 -16.09 47.87
C GLU A 15 7.71 -15.37 46.61
N ALA A 16 8.80 -15.89 46.04
CA ALA A 16 9.09 -15.73 44.65
C ALA A 16 7.86 -16.29 43.93
N LYS A 17 6.87 -15.42 43.78
CA LYS A 17 5.73 -15.62 42.91
C LYS A 17 6.37 -15.81 41.55
N LYS A 18 6.58 -17.08 41.18
CA LYS A 18 6.85 -17.50 39.82
C LYS A 18 5.80 -16.77 38.98
N MET A 19 6.20 -15.65 38.40
CA MET A 19 5.49 -15.12 37.25
C MET A 19 5.53 -16.28 36.27
N PRO A 20 4.37 -16.83 35.87
CA PRO A 20 4.39 -17.82 34.83
C PRO A 20 5.11 -17.18 33.64
N ASP A 21 6.17 -17.85 33.17
CA ASP A 21 6.86 -17.58 31.90
C ASP A 21 5.90 -17.67 30.68
N ASP A 22 4.60 -17.88 30.94
CA ASP A 22 3.49 -17.60 30.06
C ASP A 22 3.13 -16.10 30.07
N ALA A 23 4.15 -15.21 30.02
CA ALA A 23 4.03 -13.99 29.24
C ALA A 23 3.84 -14.43 27.79
N LYS A 24 2.62 -14.90 27.52
CA LYS A 24 2.05 -15.26 26.23
C LYS A 24 2.76 -14.39 25.22
N ALA A 25 3.62 -15.02 24.43
CA ALA A 25 4.05 -14.47 23.18
C ALA A 25 2.75 -14.21 22.41
N MET A 26 2.17 -13.02 22.63
CA MET A 26 1.05 -12.55 21.83
C MET A 26 1.56 -12.74 20.41
N PRO A 27 0.83 -13.46 19.54
CA PRO A 27 1.22 -13.61 18.16
C PRO A 27 1.46 -12.19 17.67
N ARG A 28 2.74 -11.85 17.49
CA ARG A 28 3.21 -10.51 17.19
C ARG A 28 2.56 -10.23 15.85
N LYS A 29 1.41 -9.52 15.85
CA LYS A 29 0.53 -9.32 14.68
C LYS A 29 1.43 -9.25 13.45
N ALA A 30 1.43 -10.29 12.61
CA ALA A 30 2.43 -10.48 11.55
C ALA A 30 2.58 -9.15 10.82
N PRO A 31 3.69 -8.42 11.03
CA PRO A 31 3.64 -6.97 11.10
C PRO A 31 3.61 -6.46 9.68
N ILE A 32 2.43 -6.23 9.09
CA ILE A 32 2.38 -5.74 7.71
C ILE A 32 3.10 -6.75 6.75
N GLN A 33 3.30 -8.02 7.16
CA GLN A 33 3.93 -9.07 6.33
C GLN A 33 3.00 -9.57 5.21
N ALA A 34 1.73 -9.17 5.26
CA ALA A 34 0.74 -9.30 4.19
C ALA A 34 0.58 -8.03 3.33
N ALA A 35 1.30 -6.94 3.60
CA ALA A 35 1.02 -5.61 3.08
C ALA A 35 1.55 -5.36 1.66
N LEU A 36 0.95 -6.06 0.71
CA LEU A 36 1.31 -6.11 -0.71
C LEU A 36 2.53 -7.00 -0.95
N ASP A 37 2.25 -8.29 -1.12
CA ASP A 37 3.14 -9.19 -1.85
C ASP A 37 3.67 -8.44 -3.09
N LEU A 38 4.97 -8.12 -3.09
CA LEU A 38 5.64 -7.40 -4.18
C LEU A 38 5.39 -8.11 -5.53
N GLY A 39 5.22 -9.44 -5.49
CA GLY A 39 4.82 -10.23 -6.66
C GLY A 39 3.39 -9.96 -7.11
N PHE A 40 2.44 -9.79 -6.18
CA PHE A 40 1.08 -9.32 -6.50
C PHE A 40 1.09 -7.92 -7.11
N LEU A 41 1.75 -6.95 -6.47
CA LEU A 41 1.87 -5.58 -6.99
C LEU A 41 2.47 -5.53 -8.39
N LYS A 42 3.59 -6.23 -8.60
CA LYS A 42 4.25 -6.29 -9.90
C LYS A 42 3.31 -6.82 -10.98
N ARG A 43 2.51 -7.85 -10.67
CA ARG A 43 1.51 -8.41 -11.60
C ARG A 43 0.35 -7.45 -11.86
N VAL A 44 -0.10 -6.69 -10.87
CA VAL A 44 -1.12 -5.65 -11.03
C VAL A 44 -0.58 -4.55 -11.95
N PHE A 45 0.62 -4.05 -11.70
CA PHE A 45 1.23 -2.98 -12.51
C PHE A 45 1.50 -3.41 -13.95
N TRP A 46 1.94 -4.66 -14.18
CA TRP A 46 2.08 -5.19 -15.53
C TRP A 46 0.73 -5.35 -16.24
N ALA A 47 -0.29 -5.83 -15.53
CA ALA A 47 -1.64 -5.93 -16.09
C ALA A 47 -2.22 -4.55 -16.41
N ASP A 48 -1.96 -3.56 -15.56
CA ASP A 48 -2.39 -2.17 -15.76
C ASP A 48 -1.69 -1.52 -16.95
N ALA A 49 -0.36 -1.70 -17.05
CA ALA A 49 0.39 -1.23 -18.21
C ALA A 49 -0.09 -1.89 -19.52
N ALA A 50 -0.35 -3.20 -19.51
CA ALA A 50 -0.86 -3.92 -20.67
C ALA A 50 -2.28 -3.49 -21.05
N MET A 51 -3.17 -3.33 -20.07
CA MET A 51 -4.54 -2.86 -20.27
C MET A 51 -4.54 -1.43 -20.82
N THR A 52 -3.74 -0.55 -20.22
CA THR A 52 -3.57 0.83 -20.66
C THR A 52 -3.03 0.89 -22.10
N ALA A 53 -2.02 0.09 -22.44
CA ALA A 53 -1.51 0.03 -23.82
C ALA A 53 -2.56 -0.52 -24.81
N GLY A 54 -3.30 -1.56 -24.43
CA GLY A 54 -4.33 -2.17 -25.26
C GLY A 54 -5.52 -1.23 -25.54
N VAL A 55 -6.02 -0.56 -24.50
CA VAL A 55 -7.11 0.42 -24.64
C VAL A 55 -6.64 1.64 -25.42
N ALA A 56 -5.39 2.11 -25.21
CA ALA A 56 -4.83 3.21 -25.99
C ALA A 56 -4.73 2.85 -27.48
N LEU A 57 -4.25 1.64 -27.80
CA LEU A 57 -4.17 1.16 -29.18
C LEU A 57 -5.56 1.06 -29.82
N PHE A 58 -6.53 0.50 -29.10
CA PHE A 58 -7.91 0.44 -29.56
C PHE A 58 -8.48 1.85 -29.82
N ALA A 59 -8.31 2.78 -28.88
CA ALA A 59 -8.77 4.15 -29.03
C ALA A 59 -8.07 4.92 -30.16
N ALA A 60 -6.80 4.60 -30.43
CA ALA A 60 -6.05 5.21 -31.53
C ALA A 60 -6.63 4.79 -32.90
N VAL A 61 -7.11 3.55 -33.03
CA VAL A 61 -7.71 3.01 -34.26
C VAL A 61 -9.17 3.45 -34.43
N TYR A 62 -9.96 3.45 -33.35
CA TYR A 62 -11.43 3.58 -33.44
C TYR A 62 -12.02 4.90 -32.92
N ILE A 63 -11.26 5.72 -32.18
CA ILE A 63 -11.76 6.98 -31.59
C ILE A 63 -11.01 8.17 -32.18
N ALA A 64 -9.78 8.40 -31.73
CA ALA A 64 -8.90 9.47 -32.19
C ALA A 64 -7.51 9.27 -31.58
N LEU A 65 -6.47 9.50 -32.38
CA LEU A 65 -5.08 9.41 -31.91
C LEU A 65 -4.77 10.39 -30.78
N SER A 66 -5.33 11.60 -30.82
CA SER A 66 -5.18 12.61 -29.76
C SER A 66 -5.79 12.14 -28.44
N TRP A 67 -7.01 11.60 -28.48
CA TRP A 67 -7.68 11.05 -27.30
C TRP A 67 -6.87 9.89 -26.70
N ALA A 68 -6.39 8.98 -27.55
CA ALA A 68 -5.56 7.85 -27.14
C ALA A 68 -4.25 8.29 -26.48
N ALA A 69 -3.59 9.32 -27.01
CA ALA A 69 -2.38 9.88 -26.41
C ALA A 69 -2.64 10.49 -25.01
N HIS A 70 -3.75 11.20 -24.82
CA HIS A 70 -4.12 11.74 -23.51
C HIS A 70 -4.47 10.63 -22.51
N TYR A 71 -5.25 9.64 -22.95
CA TYR A 71 -5.57 8.45 -22.14
C TYR A 71 -4.30 7.72 -21.71
N LEU A 72 -3.37 7.47 -22.64
CA LEU A 72 -2.10 6.80 -22.38
C LEU A 72 -1.25 7.60 -21.39
N ALA A 73 -1.14 8.92 -21.57
CA ALA A 73 -0.39 9.79 -20.69
C ALA A 73 -0.95 9.77 -19.25
N VAL A 74 -2.28 9.87 -19.09
CA VAL A 74 -2.93 9.84 -17.77
C VAL A 74 -2.85 8.45 -17.14
N GLY A 75 -3.01 7.38 -17.92
CA GLY A 75 -2.86 6.00 -17.45
C GLY A 75 -1.45 5.72 -16.94
N LEU A 76 -0.41 6.08 -17.72
CA LEU A 76 0.98 5.95 -17.29
C LEU A 76 1.30 6.84 -16.08
N TRP A 77 0.74 8.05 -16.04
CA TRP A 77 0.85 8.93 -14.88
C TRP A 77 0.27 8.26 -13.63
N MET A 78 -0.90 7.63 -13.73
CA MET A 78 -1.59 6.97 -12.62
C MET A 78 -0.83 5.71 -12.16
N LEU A 79 -0.25 4.96 -13.10
CA LEU A 79 0.62 3.82 -12.81
C LEU A 79 1.86 4.26 -11.99
N ALA A 80 2.54 5.32 -12.44
CA ALA A 80 3.67 5.90 -11.70
C ALA A 80 3.24 6.47 -10.34
N ASN A 81 2.07 7.11 -10.28
CA ASN A 81 1.47 7.65 -9.06
C ASN A 81 1.23 6.56 -8.01
N ALA A 82 0.79 5.37 -8.43
CA ALA A 82 0.62 4.19 -7.58
C ALA A 82 1.95 3.57 -7.15
N LEU A 83 2.96 3.53 -8.04
CA LEU A 83 4.31 3.06 -7.73
C LEU A 83 4.97 3.92 -6.64
N ILE A 84 4.90 5.25 -6.76
CA ILE A 84 5.42 6.19 -5.76
C ILE A 84 4.73 5.96 -4.42
N LEU A 85 3.40 5.81 -4.43
CA LEU A 85 2.63 5.55 -3.21
C LEU A 85 3.00 4.22 -2.56
N ALA A 86 3.16 3.16 -3.34
CA ALA A 86 3.59 1.85 -2.83
C ALA A 86 4.99 1.92 -2.18
N ARG A 87 5.94 2.62 -2.83
CA ARG A 87 7.29 2.84 -2.26
C ARG A 87 7.26 3.68 -0.99
N LEU A 88 6.38 4.68 -0.93
CA LEU A 88 6.20 5.52 0.26
C LEU A 88 5.66 4.68 1.43
N LEU A 89 4.63 3.87 1.19
CA LEU A 89 4.06 2.96 2.19
C LEU A 89 5.11 1.96 2.68
N LEU A 90 5.83 1.30 1.77
CA LEU A 90 6.92 0.38 2.14
C LEU A 90 8.01 1.04 2.97
N SER A 91 8.36 2.29 2.67
CA SER A 91 9.37 3.05 3.42
C SER A 91 8.87 3.49 4.80
N ALA A 92 7.58 3.79 4.92
CA ALA A 92 6.93 4.20 6.16
C ALA A 92 6.71 3.03 7.12
N THR A 93 6.47 1.82 6.59
CA THR A 93 6.23 0.62 7.39
C THR A 93 7.49 -0.19 7.69
N ALA A 94 8.64 0.18 7.12
CA ALA A 94 9.92 -0.45 7.43
C ALA A 94 10.31 -0.24 8.90
N GLN A 95 10.91 -1.26 9.51
CA GLN A 95 11.52 -1.16 10.85
C GLN A 95 13.03 -1.40 10.74
N PRO A 96 13.88 -0.39 11.02
CA PRO A 96 13.54 0.98 11.41
C PRO A 96 13.02 1.84 10.23
N PRO A 97 12.20 2.87 10.50
CA PRO A 97 11.62 3.72 9.46
C PRO A 97 12.67 4.60 8.77
N ARG A 98 12.62 4.65 7.43
CA ARG A 98 13.60 5.39 6.61
C ARG A 98 13.17 6.85 6.41
N LYS A 99 13.30 7.68 7.44
CA LYS A 99 12.82 9.09 7.46
C LYS A 99 13.23 9.92 6.23
N ARG A 100 14.49 9.83 5.78
CA ARG A 100 14.98 10.54 4.59
C ARG A 100 14.28 10.09 3.30
N SER A 101 14.09 8.78 3.13
CA SER A 101 13.38 8.21 1.97
C SER A 101 11.91 8.61 1.95
N ILE A 102 11.26 8.64 3.12
CA ILE A 102 9.86 9.07 3.25
C ILE A 102 9.72 10.54 2.82
N ALA A 103 10.58 11.43 3.30
CA ALA A 103 10.54 12.84 2.94
C ALA A 103 10.76 13.05 1.42
N ALA A 104 11.75 12.37 0.83
CA ALA A 104 12.02 12.44 -0.60
C ALA A 104 10.85 11.91 -1.45
N LEU A 105 10.26 10.78 -1.07
CA LEU A 105 9.12 10.20 -1.78
C LEU A 105 7.84 11.03 -1.61
N ALA A 106 7.63 11.65 -0.45
CA ALA A 106 6.51 12.57 -0.24
C ALA A 106 6.64 13.82 -1.12
N ALA A 107 7.82 14.43 -1.18
CA ALA A 107 8.10 15.55 -2.08
C ALA A 107 7.91 15.15 -3.56
N CYS A 108 8.43 13.98 -3.95
CA CYS A 108 8.22 13.42 -5.29
C CYS A 108 6.74 13.22 -5.60
N LYS A 109 5.94 12.72 -4.65
CA LYS A 109 4.49 12.54 -4.81
C LYS A 109 3.76 13.87 -5.04
N ILE A 110 4.10 14.91 -4.29
CA ILE A 110 3.51 16.25 -4.46
C ILE A 110 3.88 16.81 -5.85
N ALA A 111 5.16 16.71 -6.24
CA ALA A 111 5.60 17.12 -7.57
C ALA A 111 4.88 16.33 -8.69
N TRP A 112 4.63 15.04 -8.48
CA TRP A 112 3.91 14.19 -9.43
C TRP A 112 2.44 14.59 -9.59
N LEU A 113 1.77 14.94 -8.48
CA LEU A 113 0.41 15.51 -8.51
C LEU A 113 0.37 16.87 -9.23
N ALA A 114 1.35 17.73 -8.96
CA ALA A 114 1.49 18.99 -9.67
C ALA A 114 1.73 18.80 -11.18
N ALA A 115 2.47 17.76 -11.58
CA ALA A 115 2.69 17.45 -12.99
C ALA A 115 1.38 17.13 -13.73
N LEU A 116 0.44 16.40 -13.12
CA LEU A 116 -0.89 16.19 -13.70
C LEU A 116 -1.67 17.50 -13.80
N PHE A 117 -1.61 18.33 -12.76
CA PHE A 117 -2.30 19.62 -12.76
C PHE A 117 -1.78 20.52 -13.90
N VAL A 118 -0.46 20.65 -14.03
CA VAL A 118 0.17 21.42 -15.12
C VAL A 118 -0.18 20.82 -16.48
N TYR A 119 -0.18 19.49 -16.60
CA TYR A 119 -0.61 18.80 -17.82
C TYR A 119 -2.05 19.14 -18.21
N CYS A 120 -2.99 19.06 -17.26
CA CYS A 120 -4.39 19.41 -17.51
C CYS A 120 -4.56 20.87 -17.92
N LEU A 121 -3.82 21.80 -17.31
CA LEU A 121 -3.87 23.22 -17.67
C LEU A 121 -3.28 23.51 -19.06
N ARG A 122 -2.17 22.86 -19.42
CA ARG A 122 -1.43 23.17 -20.66
C ARG A 122 -1.98 22.43 -21.87
N MET A 123 -2.38 21.18 -21.71
CA MET A 123 -2.77 20.32 -22.82
C MET A 123 -4.28 20.25 -23.03
N GLN A 124 -5.08 20.75 -22.07
CA GLN A 124 -6.55 20.73 -22.10
C GLN A 124 -7.11 19.36 -22.58
N PRO A 125 -6.68 18.25 -21.96
CA PRO A 125 -7.08 16.91 -22.41
C PRO A 125 -8.61 16.74 -22.34
N PRO A 126 -9.21 15.97 -23.28
CA PRO A 126 -10.63 15.65 -23.21
C PRO A 126 -10.98 14.99 -21.87
N PRO A 127 -12.05 15.43 -21.16
CA PRO A 127 -12.39 14.90 -19.84
C PRO A 127 -12.55 13.37 -19.82
N GLY A 128 -13.13 12.81 -20.89
CA GLY A 128 -13.29 11.36 -21.03
C GLY A 128 -11.96 10.59 -21.04
N ALA A 129 -10.90 11.15 -21.64
CA ALA A 129 -9.58 10.52 -21.67
C ALA A 129 -8.93 10.52 -20.28
N ILE A 130 -9.09 11.61 -19.53
CA ILE A 130 -8.59 11.72 -18.14
C ILE A 130 -9.28 10.70 -17.25
N VAL A 131 -10.62 10.70 -17.26
CA VAL A 131 -11.41 9.82 -16.39
C VAL A 131 -11.14 8.35 -16.72
N ALA A 132 -11.11 7.97 -17.99
CA ALA A 132 -10.77 6.61 -18.41
C ALA A 132 -9.35 6.21 -17.96
N GLY A 133 -8.36 7.10 -18.15
CA GLY A 133 -6.98 6.86 -17.72
C GLY A 133 -6.87 6.64 -16.21
N LEU A 134 -7.52 7.49 -15.41
CA LEU A 134 -7.55 7.36 -13.95
C LEU A 134 -8.26 6.08 -13.48
N LEU A 135 -9.34 5.68 -14.15
CA LEU A 135 -10.13 4.50 -13.78
C LEU A 135 -9.46 3.16 -14.14
N THR A 136 -8.53 3.15 -15.09
CA THR A 136 -7.94 1.90 -15.61
C THR A 136 -7.27 1.08 -14.50
N ILE A 137 -6.49 1.72 -13.64
CA ILE A 137 -5.82 1.01 -12.53
C ILE A 137 -6.81 0.44 -11.51
N PHE A 138 -7.93 1.13 -11.27
CA PHE A 138 -8.97 0.65 -10.36
C PHE A 138 -9.70 -0.54 -10.97
N ALA A 139 -9.99 -0.52 -12.27
CA ALA A 139 -10.57 -1.65 -12.97
C ALA A 139 -9.67 -2.89 -12.92
N VAL A 140 -8.35 -2.71 -13.13
CA VAL A 140 -7.36 -3.80 -13.06
C VAL A 140 -7.27 -4.37 -11.65
N LEU A 141 -7.23 -3.50 -10.63
CA LEU A 141 -7.24 -3.92 -9.23
C LEU A 141 -8.51 -4.70 -8.89
N LEU A 142 -9.67 -4.19 -9.28
CA LEU A 142 -10.96 -4.82 -9.04
C LEU A 142 -11.02 -6.22 -9.69
N LEU A 143 -10.62 -6.33 -10.96
CA LEU A 143 -10.60 -7.60 -11.69
C LEU A 143 -9.66 -8.63 -11.04
N LYS A 144 -8.48 -8.19 -10.59
CA LYS A 144 -7.52 -9.05 -9.88
C LYS A 144 -8.05 -9.52 -8.52
N VAL A 145 -8.71 -8.64 -7.77
CA VAL A 145 -9.30 -8.98 -6.47
C VAL A 145 -10.49 -9.94 -6.64
N LEU A 146 -11.39 -9.64 -7.57
CA LEU A 146 -12.54 -10.51 -7.88
C LEU A 146 -12.10 -11.89 -8.37
N GLY A 147 -11.11 -11.96 -9.27
CA GLY A 147 -10.55 -13.23 -9.74
C GLY A 147 -9.98 -14.08 -8.60
N ARG A 148 -9.29 -13.47 -7.64
CA ARG A 148 -8.82 -14.18 -6.43
C ARG A 148 -9.96 -14.64 -5.54
N ALA A 149 -10.96 -13.80 -5.31
CA ALA A 149 -12.12 -14.14 -4.49
C ALA A 149 -12.93 -15.30 -5.09
N TYR A 150 -13.05 -15.34 -6.42
CA TYR A 150 -13.74 -16.41 -7.13
C TYR A 150 -12.98 -17.74 -7.03
N MET A 151 -11.67 -17.74 -7.30
CA MET A 151 -10.84 -18.94 -7.17
C MET A 151 -10.78 -19.49 -5.74
N ALA A 152 -10.86 -18.61 -4.73
CA ALA A 152 -10.91 -19.03 -3.32
C ALA A 152 -12.24 -19.71 -2.95
N LYS A 153 -13.35 -19.37 -3.63
CA LYS A 153 -14.66 -20.01 -3.43
C LYS A 153 -14.81 -21.30 -4.23
N GLY A 154 -14.25 -21.37 -5.45
CA GLY A 154 -14.34 -22.54 -6.33
C GLY A 154 -13.40 -23.72 -6.00
N LEU A 155 -12.62 -23.65 -4.91
CA LEU A 155 -11.79 -24.74 -4.40
C LEU A 155 -12.43 -25.48 -3.20
N GLY A 156 -13.69 -25.17 -2.89
CA GLY A 156 -14.47 -25.78 -1.80
C GLY A 156 -15.73 -26.53 -2.25
N GLU A 157 -15.91 -26.70 -3.57
CA GLU A 157 -16.87 -27.63 -4.19
C GLU A 157 -16.10 -28.77 -4.87
#